data_AF-A0A1H8IEC1-F1
#
_entry.id   AF-A0A1H8IEC1-F1
#
_cell.length_a   1.000
_cell.length_b   1.000
_cell.length_c   1.000
_cell.angle_alpha   90.00
_cell.angle_beta   90.00
_cell.angle_gamma   90.00
#
_symmetry.space_group_name_H-M   'P 1'
#
loop_
_entity.id
_entity.type
_entity.pdbx_description
1 polymer ?
#
loop_
_entity_poly.entity_id
_entity_poly.type
_entity_poly.pdbx_seq_one_letter_code
_entity_poly.pdbx_strand_id
1 'polypeptide(L)' 'MIVIPPEAAKAFMNDLRAYHVTKDKDKRTALAARQAEELTRQTRTRVTLAEVRELFQLMKRDANFDGS' A
#
# COMPACT_ATOMS: atom_id res chain seq x y z
N MET A 1 14.25 -2.77 1.82
CA MET A 1 13.15 -3.63 1.33
C MET A 1 12.18 -3.81 2.47
N ILE A 2 10.97 -3.24 2.38
CA ILE A 2 9.96 -3.35 3.44
C ILE A 2 9.42 -4.78 3.41
N VAL A 3 9.69 -5.55 4.47
CA VAL A 3 9.11 -6.89 4.61
C VAL A 3 7.70 -6.71 5.18
N ILE A 4 6.69 -6.94 4.34
CA ILE A 4 5.29 -6.86 4.77
C ILE A 4 4.96 -8.19 5.47
N PRO A 5 4.61 -8.18 6.76
CA PRO A 5 4.21 -9.41 7.45
C PRO A 5 2.92 -9.96 6.83
N PRO A 6 2.72 -11.29 6.81
CA PRO A 6 1.58 -11.92 6.14
C PRO A 6 0.22 -11.45 6.67
N GLU A 7 0.16 -11.03 7.94
CA GLU A 7 -1.05 -10.45 8.54
C GLU A 7 -1.36 -9.06 7.98
N ALA A 8 -0.36 -8.19 7.78
CA ALA A 8 -0.52 -6.91 7.09
C ALA A 8 -0.80 -7.07 5.60
N ALA A 9 -0.35 -8.17 4.97
CA ALA A 9 -0.47 -8.33 3.52
C ALA A 9 -1.93 -8.33 3.04
N LYS A 10 -2.85 -8.92 3.81
CA LYS A 10 -4.28 -8.90 3.47
C LYS A 10 -4.90 -7.51 3.57
N ALA A 11 -4.61 -6.78 4.66
CA ALA A 11 -5.06 -5.40 4.84
C ALA A 11 -4.48 -4.49 3.75
N PHE A 12 -3.19 -4.65 3.47
CA PHE A 12 -2.48 -3.94 2.42
C PHE A 12 -3.10 -4.17 1.03
N MET A 13 -3.41 -5.42 0.68
CA MET A 13 -4.07 -5.76 -0.60
C MET A 13 -5.46 -5.13 -0.72
N ASN A 14 -6.21 -5.06 0.38
CA ASN A 14 -7.53 -4.44 0.39
C ASN A 14 -7.43 -2.92 0.17
N ASP A 15 -6.51 -2.27 0.90
CA ASP A 15 -6.26 -0.83 0.78
C ASP A 15 -5.63 -0.45 -0.57
N LEU A 16 -4.82 -1.34 -1.17
CA LEU A 16 -4.30 -1.22 -2.53
C LEU A 16 -5.44 -1.19 -3.55
N ARG A 17 -6.38 -2.15 -3.48
CA ARG A 17 -7.56 -2.17 -4.36
C ARG A 17 -8.39 -0.90 -4.17
N ALA A 18 -8.67 -0.54 -2.91
CA ALA A 18 -9.39 0.69 -2.58
C ALA A 18 -8.69 1.94 -3.16
N TYR A 19 -7.36 2.00 -3.08
CA TYR A 19 -6.54 3.10 -3.59
C TYR A 19 -6.61 3.20 -5.11
N HIS A 20 -6.61 2.07 -5.83
CA HIS A 20 -6.72 2.05 -7.30
C HIS A 20 -8.12 2.40 -7.80
N VAL A 21 -9.19 1.88 -7.18
CA VAL A 21 -10.57 2.15 -7.60
C VAL A 21 -11.04 3.56 -7.23
N THR A 22 -10.50 4.12 -6.15
CA THR A 22 -10.83 5.47 -5.70
C THR A 22 -10.27 6.50 -6.67
N LYS A 23 -11.10 7.41 -7.18
CA LYS A 23 -10.67 8.56 -8.03
C LYS A 23 -10.39 9.83 -7.22
N ASP A 24 -10.82 9.84 -5.98
CA ASP A 24 -10.69 10.95 -5.02
C ASP A 24 -9.25 11.00 -4.46
N LYS A 25 -8.60 12.17 -4.57
CA LYS A 25 -7.21 12.36 -4.15
C LYS A 25 -7.04 12.36 -2.63
N ASP A 26 -8.02 12.88 -1.90
CA ASP A 26 -8.00 12.94 -0.44
C ASP A 26 -8.18 11.54 0.14
N LYS A 27 -9.13 10.77 -0.40
CA LYS A 27 -9.32 9.37 0.00
C LYS A 27 -8.10 8.50 -0.31
N ARG A 28 -7.45 8.69 -1.46
CA ARG A 28 -6.17 8.03 -1.78
C ARG A 28 -5.08 8.38 -0.77
N THR A 29 -5.03 9.62 -0.33
CA THR A 29 -4.05 10.08 0.66
C THR A 29 -4.34 9.47 2.02
N ALA A 30 -5.60 9.41 2.44
CA ALA A 30 -6.02 8.76 3.68
C ALA A 30 -5.67 7.26 3.71
N LEU A 31 -5.90 6.54 2.61
CA LEU A 31 -5.53 5.12 2.49
C LEU A 31 -4.01 4.91 2.59
N ALA A 32 -3.22 5.71 1.87
CA ALA A 32 -1.76 5.63 1.96
C ALA A 32 -1.23 6.01 3.36
N ALA A 33 -1.83 6.99 4.02
CA ALA A 33 -1.45 7.42 5.37
C ALA A 33 -1.74 6.34 6.41
N ARG A 34 -2.94 5.75 6.36
CA ARG A 34 -3.32 4.63 7.22
C ARG A 34 -2.35 3.46 7.08
N GLN A 35 -2.00 3.11 5.84
CA GLN A 35 -1.10 1.99 5.62
C GLN A 35 0.35 2.29 6.02
N ALA A 36 0.79 3.54 5.92
CA ALA A 36 2.09 3.97 6.43
C ALA A 36 2.18 3.85 7.95
N GLU A 37 1.12 4.25 8.67
CA GLU A 37 1.02 4.10 10.12
C GLU A 37 1.01 2.62 10.54
N GLU A 38 0.22 1.80 9.85
CA GLU A 38 0.12 0.37 10.15
C GLU A 38 1.44 -0.37 9.89
N LEU A 39 2.10 -0.11 8.75
CA LEU A 39 3.41 -0.66 8.46
C LEU A 39 4.47 -0.18 9.46
N THR A 40 4.40 1.10 9.87
CA THR A 40 5.31 1.62 10.89
C THR A 40 5.13 0.92 12.23
N ARG A 41 3.88 0.67 12.63
CA ARG A 41 3.55 -0.04 13.86
C ARG A 41 4.05 -1.48 13.84
N GLN A 42 3.88 -2.18 12.71
CA GLN A 42 4.20 -3.61 12.62
C GLN A 42 5.69 -3.89 12.40
N THR A 43 6.35 -3.08 11.57
CA THR A 43 7.77 -3.27 11.24
C THR A 43 8.72 -2.53 12.19
N ARG A 44 8.18 -1.68 13.08
CA ARG A 44 8.93 -0.70 13.90
C ARG A 44 9.87 0.20 13.06
N THR A 45 9.68 0.23 11.75
CA THR A 45 10.46 1.03 10.81
C THR A 45 9.60 2.18 10.38
N ARG A 46 10.14 3.40 10.37
CA ARG A 46 9.37 4.56 9.92
C ARG A 46 9.12 4.46 8.42
N VAL A 47 7.88 4.13 8.04
CA VAL A 47 7.45 4.07 6.65
C VAL A 47 6.79 5.39 6.29
N THR A 48 7.27 6.03 5.23
CA THR A 48 6.73 7.31 4.76
C THR A 48 5.55 7.11 3.81
N LEU A 49 4.69 8.12 3.69
CA LEU A 49 3.57 8.13 2.74
C LEU A 49 4.05 7.97 1.27
N ALA A 50 5.23 8.49 0.96
CA ALA A 50 5.83 8.35 -0.37
C ALA A 50 6.16 6.88 -0.67
N GLU A 51 6.82 6.19 0.27
CA GLU A 51 7.16 4.77 0.13
C GLU A 51 5.91 3.89 -0.02
N VAL A 52 4.84 4.17 0.73
CA VAL A 52 3.58 3.44 0.58
C VAL A 52 2.95 3.67 -0.79
N ARG A 53 2.98 4.90 -1.30
CA ARG A 53 2.48 5.20 -2.64
C ARG A 53 3.29 4.50 -3.71
N GLU A 54 4.62 4.46 -3.59
CA GLU A 54 5.48 3.72 -4.51
C GLU A 54 5.18 2.22 -4.45
N LEU A 55 5.03 1.63 -3.26
CA LEU A 55 4.60 0.24 -3.11
C LEU A 55 3.26 -0.03 -3.79
N PHE A 56 2.28 0.87 -3.64
CA PHE A 56 0.99 0.75 -4.31
C PHE A 56 1.08 0.85 -5.84
N GLN A 57 2.04 1.61 -6.38
CA GLN A 57 2.27 1.70 -7.82
C GLN A 57 3.03 0.48 -8.35
N LEU A 58 4.05 0.02 -7.63
CA LEU A 58 4.83 -1.16 -8.00
C LEU A 58 3.95 -2.42 -8.04
N MET A 59 3.13 -2.64 -7.01
CA MET A 59 2.23 -3.80 -6.99
C MET A 59 1.12 -3.72 -8.04
N LYS A 60 0.70 -2.51 -8.45
CA LYS A 60 -0.18 -2.37 -9.62
C LYS A 60 0.49 -2.90 -10.88
N ARG A 61 1.78 -2.61 -11.04
CA ARG A 61 2.56 -3.01 -12.21
C ARG A 61 2.76 -4.52 -12.25
N ASP A 62 3.08 -5.13 -11.11
CA ASP A 62 3.21 -6.59 -11.00
C ASP A 62 1.86 -7.31 -11.13
N ALA A 63 0.77 -6.78 -10.55
CA ALA A 63 -0.58 -7.36 -10.73
C ALA A 63 -1.08 -7.29 -12.18
N ASN A 64 -0.57 -6.35 -12.99
CA ASN A 64 -0.82 -6.28 -14.43
C ASN A 64 0.15 -7.14 -15.26
N PHE A 65 1.16 -7.77 -14.65
CA PHE A 65 2.19 -8.55 -15.34
C PHE A 65 1.85 -10.05 -15.44
N ASP A 66 0.79 -10.52 -14.78
CA ASP A 66 0.25 -11.89 -14.90
C ASP A 66 -0.78 -12.02 -16.04
N GLY A 67 -0.55 -11.29 -17.14
CA GLY A 67 -1.48 -11.17 -18.26
C GLY A 67 -0.81 -11.02 -19.62
N SER A 68 0.35 -11.65 -19.82
CA SER A 68 1.01 -11.76 -21.13
C SER A 68 1.51 -13.18 -21.39
#